data_AF-A0A226E7F4-F1
#
_entry.id   AF-A0A226E7F4-F1
#
_cell.length_a   1.000
_cell.length_b   1.000
_cell.length_c   1.000
_cell.angle_alpha   90.00
_cell.angle_beta   90.00
_cell.angle_gamma   90.00
#
_symmetry.space_group_name_H-M   'P 1'
#
loop_
_entity.id
_entity.type
_entity.pdbx_description
1 polymer ?
#
loop_
_entity_poly.entity_id
_entity_poly.type
_entity_poly.pdbx_seq_one_letter_code
_entity_poly.pdbx_strand_id
1 'polypeptide(L)'
;MSSFPIVQVVEILIQDGPLSNGSNQFARILGIDPVTRKRIQNTHNLAKGNATDYYTELLEAWQGPLGNKATVQALRKILEDEKFKSAADSLEHLDVPELDKNQTTTTPALAAALSAYRLSDQTVRSKIVDILLIEPNLINEWVAFCGWLGIPEVELVQWRPQYMVAIMSKYELLSKILSVWGSREGGKANVAILIKVLNDHKFLTESTKIEDKFKLAE
;
A
#
# COMPACT_ATOMS: atom_id res chain seq x y z
N MET A 1 9.69 9.40 -20.84
CA MET A 1 10.91 8.85 -20.21
C MET A 1 10.66 8.88 -18.72
N SER A 2 10.29 7.76 -18.12
CA SER A 2 9.90 7.71 -16.71
C SER A 2 11.16 7.78 -15.85
N SER A 3 11.36 8.93 -15.21
CA SER A 3 12.44 9.12 -14.23
C SER A 3 12.14 8.29 -12.98
N PHE A 4 13.16 7.69 -12.39
CA PHE A 4 13.04 6.99 -11.11
C PHE A 4 12.44 7.95 -10.06
N PRO A 5 11.37 7.55 -9.32
CA PRO A 5 10.64 8.46 -8.45
C PRO A 5 11.33 8.63 -7.08
N ILE A 6 12.51 9.25 -7.06
CA ILE A 6 13.36 9.39 -5.86
C ILE A 6 12.56 9.90 -4.66
N VAL A 7 11.80 10.98 -4.80
CA VAL A 7 11.06 11.60 -3.67
C VAL A 7 10.09 10.63 -3.01
N GLN A 8 9.31 9.90 -3.82
CA GLN A 8 8.29 8.96 -3.34
C GLN A 8 8.94 7.73 -2.67
N VAL A 9 10.04 7.26 -3.24
CA VAL A 9 10.83 6.17 -2.67
C VAL A 9 11.43 6.60 -1.33
N VAL A 10 11.99 7.81 -1.23
CA VAL A 10 12.58 8.32 0.02
C VAL A 10 11.55 8.41 1.14
N GLU A 11 10.33 8.91 0.86
CA GLU A 11 9.25 8.97 1.84
C GLU A 11 8.90 7.60 2.43
N ILE A 12 8.94 6.55 1.62
CA ILE A 12 8.72 5.17 2.05
C ILE A 12 9.92 4.67 2.88
N LEU A 13 11.14 4.91 2.41
CA LEU A 13 12.36 4.43 3.07
C LEU A 13 12.58 5.05 4.47
N ILE A 14 12.24 6.32 4.66
CA ILE A 14 12.39 6.99 5.97
C ILE A 14 11.35 6.52 7.01
N GLN A 15 10.22 5.97 6.56
CA GLN A 15 9.17 5.45 7.45
C GLN A 15 9.44 4.00 7.87
N ASP A 16 10.33 3.30 7.17
CA ASP A 16 10.70 1.92 7.51
C ASP A 16 11.73 1.88 8.65
N GLY A 17 11.26 1.44 9.83
CA GLY A 17 12.08 1.31 11.04
C GLY A 17 13.30 0.37 10.89
N PRO A 18 13.15 -0.83 10.29
CA PRO A 18 14.28 -1.71 9.99
C PRO A 18 15.35 -1.06 9.09
N LEU A 19 14.95 -0.35 8.04
CA LEU A 19 15.85 0.31 7.10
C LEU A 19 16.53 1.55 7.68
N SER A 20 15.86 2.26 8.60
CA SER A 20 16.43 3.35 9.39
C SER A 20 17.55 2.85 10.33
N ASN A 21 17.33 1.70 10.98
CA ASN A 21 18.34 1.07 11.85
C ASN A 21 19.47 0.39 11.05
N GLY A 22 19.19 0.00 9.81
CA GLY A 22 20.13 -0.65 8.88
C GLY A 22 20.73 0.28 7.82
N SER A 23 20.67 1.60 7.99
CA SER A 23 21.02 2.60 6.95
C SER A 23 22.42 2.41 6.33
N ASN A 24 23.41 2.04 7.14
CA ASN A 24 24.76 1.72 6.67
C ASN A 24 24.84 0.41 5.86
N GLN A 25 24.01 -0.57 6.20
CA GLN A 25 23.88 -1.81 5.43
C GLN A 25 23.16 -1.51 4.12
N PHE A 26 22.08 -0.72 4.15
CA PHE A 26 21.38 -0.24 2.96
C PHE A 26 22.32 0.47 1.96
N ALA A 27 23.15 1.39 2.42
CA ALA A 27 24.14 2.08 1.57
C ALA A 27 25.21 1.14 0.99
N ARG A 28 25.47 -0.03 1.61
CA ARG A 28 26.39 -1.04 1.09
C ARG A 28 25.74 -1.88 0.00
N ILE A 29 24.49 -2.27 0.17
CA ILE A 29 23.77 -3.16 -0.75
C ILE A 29 23.35 -2.45 -2.04
N LEU A 30 23.21 -1.12 -2.02
CA LEU A 30 23.02 -0.31 -3.23
C LEU A 30 24.22 -0.36 -4.19
N GLY A 31 25.36 -0.97 -3.81
CA GLY A 31 26.52 -1.08 -4.70
C GLY A 31 27.21 0.26 -5.00
N ILE A 32 26.92 1.31 -4.22
CA ILE A 32 27.59 2.60 -4.30
C ILE A 32 29.05 2.42 -3.91
N ASP A 33 29.94 3.11 -4.63
CA ASP A 33 31.37 3.00 -4.36
C ASP A 33 31.72 3.48 -2.92
N PRO A 34 32.78 2.90 -2.31
CA PRO A 34 33.11 3.20 -0.91
C PRO A 34 33.44 4.67 -0.63
N VAL A 35 33.95 5.41 -1.61
CA VAL A 35 34.35 6.82 -1.45
C VAL A 35 33.11 7.70 -1.40
N THR A 36 32.19 7.51 -2.35
CA THR A 36 30.90 8.23 -2.39
C THR A 36 30.04 7.92 -1.17
N ARG A 37 29.93 6.65 -0.77
CA ARG A 37 29.20 6.25 0.44
C ARG A 37 29.76 6.94 1.69
N LYS A 38 31.10 6.98 1.84
CA LYS A 38 31.74 7.62 3.00
C LYS A 38 31.52 9.14 3.00
N ARG A 39 31.49 9.78 1.83
CA ARG A 39 31.16 11.21 1.68
C ARG A 39 29.73 11.49 2.16
N ILE A 40 28.75 10.75 1.65
CA ILE A 40 27.31 10.92 2.01
C ILE A 40 27.12 10.69 3.52
N GLN A 41 27.73 9.63 4.06
CA GLN A 41 27.66 9.33 5.49
C GLN A 41 28.29 10.43 6.35
N ASN A 42 29.42 11.00 5.95
CA ASN A 42 30.05 12.10 6.67
C ASN A 42 29.19 13.37 6.64
N THR A 43 28.56 13.69 5.50
CA THR A 43 27.64 14.83 5.38
C THR A 43 26.45 14.70 6.34
N HIS A 44 25.90 13.49 6.44
CA HIS A 44 24.79 13.19 7.35
C HIS A 44 25.20 13.25 8.83
N ASN A 45 26.33 12.62 9.20
CA ASN A 45 26.83 12.61 10.57
C ASN A 45 27.25 14.00 11.09
N LEU A 46 27.63 14.91 10.20
CA LEU A 46 27.97 16.29 10.54
C LEU A 46 26.73 17.21 10.69
N ALA A 47 25.52 16.62 10.78
CA ALA A 47 24.23 17.28 11.03
C ALA A 47 23.83 18.35 10.00
N LYS A 48 24.38 18.30 8.78
CA LYS A 48 24.01 19.21 7.68
C LYS A 48 22.82 18.73 6.84
N GLY A 49 22.41 17.47 6.96
CA GLY A 49 21.30 16.90 6.19
C GLY A 49 20.40 16.03 7.06
N ASN A 50 19.08 16.13 6.84
CA ASN A 50 18.09 15.30 7.50
C ASN A 50 18.04 13.88 6.86
N ALA A 51 17.23 12.96 7.41
CA ALA A 51 17.12 11.61 6.86
C ALA A 51 16.68 11.60 5.38
N THR A 52 15.80 12.52 4.99
CA THR A 52 15.37 12.70 3.60
C THR A 52 16.54 13.01 2.69
N ASP A 53 17.42 13.95 3.07
CA ASP A 53 18.60 14.32 2.29
C ASP A 53 19.56 13.13 2.15
N TYR A 54 19.76 12.37 3.24
CA TYR A 54 20.62 11.19 3.25
C TYR A 54 20.15 10.10 2.27
N TYR A 55 18.87 9.71 2.33
CA TYR A 55 18.33 8.69 1.44
C TYR A 55 18.19 9.19 -0.01
N THR A 56 17.92 10.48 -0.21
CA THR A 56 17.93 11.12 -1.54
C THR A 56 19.31 10.99 -2.18
N GLU A 57 20.37 11.41 -1.49
CA GLU A 57 21.74 11.32 -2.00
C GLU A 57 22.18 9.88 -2.28
N LEU A 58 21.75 8.91 -1.46
CA LEU A 58 22.02 7.49 -1.71
C LEU A 58 21.34 6.99 -2.99
N LEU A 59 20.06 7.32 -3.20
CA LEU A 59 19.32 6.90 -4.37
C LEU A 59 19.79 7.60 -5.65
N GLU A 60 20.18 8.87 -5.57
CA GLU A 60 20.80 9.58 -6.69
C GLU A 60 22.15 8.98 -7.08
N ALA A 61 22.99 8.64 -6.09
CA ALA A 61 24.27 7.99 -6.32
C ALA A 61 24.12 6.57 -6.87
N TRP A 62 23.05 5.87 -6.51
CA TRP A 62 22.69 4.56 -7.06
C TRP A 62 22.11 4.67 -8.48
N GLN A 63 21.20 5.63 -8.72
CA GLN A 63 20.56 5.86 -10.01
C GLN A 63 21.57 6.33 -11.07
N GLY A 64 22.51 7.22 -10.71
CA GLY A 64 23.47 7.82 -11.63
C GLY A 64 24.15 6.82 -12.59
N PRO A 65 24.86 5.79 -12.10
CA PRO A 65 25.53 4.80 -12.95
C PRO A 65 24.58 3.83 -13.66
N LEU A 66 23.37 3.62 -13.13
CA LEU A 66 22.38 2.69 -13.69
C LEU A 66 21.48 3.34 -14.76
N GLY A 67 21.29 4.66 -14.71
CA GLY A 67 20.44 5.42 -15.60
C GLY A 67 19.03 4.81 -15.68
N ASN A 68 18.60 4.45 -16.89
CA ASN A 68 17.28 3.85 -17.14
C ASN A 68 17.10 2.44 -16.55
N LYS A 69 18.18 1.80 -16.05
CA LYS A 69 18.10 0.50 -15.37
C LYS A 69 17.80 0.63 -13.87
N ALA A 70 17.85 1.84 -13.32
CA ALA A 70 17.44 2.13 -11.95
C ALA A 70 15.92 2.21 -11.88
N THR A 71 15.26 1.05 -11.78
CA THR A 71 13.80 0.95 -11.64
C THR A 71 13.41 0.65 -10.20
N VAL A 72 12.15 0.93 -9.86
CA VAL A 72 11.59 0.54 -8.54
C VAL A 72 11.72 -0.97 -8.34
N GLN A 73 11.41 -1.78 -9.36
CA GLN A 73 11.65 -3.22 -9.35
C GLN A 73 13.11 -3.62 -9.01
N ALA A 74 14.10 -2.93 -9.58
CA ALA A 74 15.51 -3.19 -9.31
C ALA A 74 15.86 -2.88 -7.86
N LEU A 75 15.32 -1.79 -7.30
CA LEU A 75 15.49 -1.44 -5.89
C LEU A 75 14.77 -2.43 -4.96
N ARG A 76 13.54 -2.84 -5.30
CA ARG A 76 12.77 -3.84 -4.55
C ARG A 76 13.52 -5.15 -4.42
N LYS A 77 14.09 -5.63 -5.52
CA LYS A 77 14.89 -6.85 -5.53
C LYS A 77 16.09 -6.76 -4.58
N ILE A 78 16.82 -5.63 -4.60
CA ILE A 78 17.95 -5.38 -3.68
C ILE A 78 17.49 -5.43 -2.22
N LEU A 79 16.30 -4.90 -1.92
CA LEU A 79 15.73 -4.87 -0.57
C LEU A 79 15.22 -6.24 -0.11
N GLU A 80 14.59 -7.02 -1.00
CA GLU A 80 14.13 -8.38 -0.74
C GLU A 80 15.30 -9.32 -0.43
N ASP A 81 16.36 -9.26 -1.23
CA ASP A 81 17.55 -10.10 -1.10
C ASP A 81 18.26 -9.89 0.26
N GLU A 82 18.13 -8.70 0.85
CA GLU A 82 18.84 -8.27 2.07
C GLU A 82 17.94 -8.12 3.31
N LYS A 83 16.77 -8.78 3.30
CA LYS A 83 15.81 -8.85 4.42
C LYS A 83 15.12 -7.52 4.78
N PHE A 84 15.17 -6.51 3.92
CA PHE A 84 14.37 -5.29 4.04
C PHE A 84 12.99 -5.46 3.39
N LYS A 85 12.32 -6.58 3.68
CA LYS A 85 11.07 -6.97 3.03
C LYS A 85 9.95 -5.95 3.22
N SER A 86 9.85 -5.35 4.41
CA SER A 86 8.88 -4.29 4.73
C SER A 86 8.99 -3.08 3.79
N ALA A 87 10.22 -2.62 3.52
CA ALA A 87 10.47 -1.55 2.56
C ALA A 87 10.22 -2.00 1.11
N ALA A 88 10.59 -3.23 0.74
CA ALA A 88 10.34 -3.75 -0.60
C ALA A 88 8.84 -3.91 -0.92
N ASP A 89 8.06 -4.37 0.06
CA ASP A 89 6.60 -4.49 -0.02
C ASP A 89 5.96 -3.10 -0.16
N SER A 90 6.43 -2.11 0.60
CA SER A 90 5.94 -0.73 0.53
C SER A 90 6.27 -0.04 -0.81
N LEU A 91 7.36 -0.45 -1.47
CA LEU A 91 7.74 0.05 -2.79
C LEU A 91 6.97 -0.63 -3.95
N GLU A 92 6.21 -1.70 -3.70
CA GLU A 92 5.38 -2.37 -4.70
C GLU A 92 4.39 -1.40 -5.37
N HIS A 93 3.89 -0.45 -4.61
CA HIS A 93 2.92 0.55 -5.03
C HIS A 93 3.49 1.59 -6.03
N LEU A 94 4.83 1.71 -6.12
CA LEU A 94 5.52 2.61 -7.05
C LEU A 94 5.96 1.91 -8.35
N ASP A 95 5.84 0.59 -8.41
CA ASP A 95 6.23 -0.25 -9.56
C ASP A 95 5.09 -0.46 -10.56
N VAL A 96 3.97 0.25 -10.37
CA VAL A 96 2.89 0.29 -11.35
C VAL A 96 3.43 1.10 -12.55
N PRO A 97 3.67 0.48 -13.73
CA PRO A 97 3.93 1.27 -14.93
C PRO A 97 2.76 2.24 -15.03
N GLU A 98 3.03 3.52 -15.36
CA GLU A 98 1.98 4.50 -15.61
C GLU A 98 0.91 3.87 -16.50
N LEU A 99 -0.12 3.30 -15.87
CA LEU A 99 -1.37 2.97 -16.49
C LEU A 99 -1.90 4.34 -16.80
N ASP A 100 -1.82 4.66 -18.10
CA ASP A 100 -2.41 5.83 -18.70
C ASP A 100 -3.62 6.24 -17.87
N LYS A 101 -3.62 7.50 -17.43
CA LYS A 101 -4.69 8.16 -16.68
C LYS A 101 -6.05 8.17 -17.41
N ASN A 102 -6.23 7.33 -18.42
CA ASN A 102 -7.40 7.17 -19.27
C ASN A 102 -8.10 5.80 -19.16
N GLN A 103 -7.72 4.89 -18.26
CA GLN A 103 -8.49 3.64 -18.05
C GLN A 103 -8.72 3.32 -16.57
N THR A 104 -9.41 4.21 -15.85
CA THR A 104 -10.21 3.83 -14.66
C THR A 104 -11.70 3.86 -14.99
N THR A 105 -12.06 3.43 -16.20
CA THR A 105 -13.43 3.01 -16.50
C THR A 105 -13.45 1.51 -16.46
N THR A 106 -13.87 0.94 -15.34
CA THR A 106 -14.39 -0.43 -15.29
C THR A 106 -15.36 -0.56 -16.47
N THR A 107 -15.01 -1.33 -17.50
CA THR A 107 -15.88 -1.52 -18.66
C THR A 107 -17.24 -2.00 -18.14
N PRO A 108 -18.39 -1.53 -18.67
CA PRO A 108 -19.70 -1.87 -18.12
C PRO A 108 -19.93 -3.38 -17.91
N ALA A 109 -19.33 -4.20 -18.77
CA ALA A 109 -19.33 -5.66 -18.67
C ALA A 109 -18.57 -6.18 -17.42
N LEU A 110 -17.40 -5.63 -17.12
CA LEU A 110 -16.61 -6.00 -15.95
C LEU A 110 -17.27 -5.54 -14.65
N ALA A 111 -17.86 -4.34 -14.64
CA ALA A 111 -18.61 -3.85 -13.48
C ALA A 111 -19.84 -4.74 -13.19
N ALA A 112 -20.50 -5.24 -14.24
CA ALA A 112 -21.60 -6.20 -14.12
C ALA A 112 -21.14 -7.55 -13.54
N ALA A 113 -20.00 -8.09 -14.02
CA ALA A 113 -19.41 -9.32 -13.49
C ALA A 113 -19.01 -9.19 -12.01
N LEU A 114 -18.32 -8.10 -11.65
CA LEU A 114 -17.93 -7.84 -10.27
C LEU A 114 -19.12 -7.60 -9.34
N SER A 115 -20.23 -7.06 -9.88
CA SER A 115 -21.46 -6.88 -9.11
C SER A 115 -22.11 -8.21 -8.69
N ALA A 116 -21.81 -9.32 -9.37
CA ALA A 116 -22.31 -10.64 -9.00
C ALA A 116 -21.76 -11.12 -7.65
N TYR A 117 -20.56 -10.68 -7.28
CA TYR A 117 -19.94 -11.02 -5.99
C TYR A 117 -20.50 -10.13 -4.88
N ARG A 118 -21.36 -10.70 -4.03
CA ARG A 118 -22.03 -9.98 -2.94
C ARG A 118 -21.22 -10.04 -1.65
N LEU A 119 -21.20 -8.94 -0.90
CA LEU A 119 -20.55 -8.89 0.42
C LEU A 119 -21.38 -9.62 1.49
N SER A 120 -22.60 -10.06 1.20
CA SER A 120 -23.34 -11.00 2.05
C SER A 120 -22.72 -12.40 2.06
N ASP A 121 -21.91 -12.75 1.05
CA ASP A 121 -21.19 -14.03 0.96
C ASP A 121 -19.92 -14.00 1.85
N GLN A 122 -19.80 -14.98 2.75
CA GLN A 122 -18.67 -15.08 3.68
C GLN A 122 -17.33 -15.36 2.97
N THR A 123 -17.34 -16.19 1.92
CA THR A 123 -16.13 -16.52 1.16
C THR A 123 -15.64 -15.31 0.37
N VAL A 124 -16.56 -14.51 -0.19
CA VAL A 124 -16.22 -13.24 -0.84
C VAL A 124 -15.63 -12.27 0.20
N ARG A 125 -16.28 -12.10 1.36
CA ARG A 125 -15.78 -11.23 2.43
C ARG A 125 -14.38 -11.63 2.88
N SER A 126 -14.13 -12.91 3.16
CA SER A 126 -12.82 -13.35 3.66
C SER A 126 -11.70 -12.99 2.69
N LYS A 127 -11.88 -13.25 1.40
CA LYS A 127 -10.88 -12.92 0.37
C LYS A 127 -10.59 -11.43 0.29
N ILE A 128 -11.61 -10.59 0.48
CA ILE A 128 -11.46 -9.13 0.48
C ILE A 128 -10.75 -8.69 1.76
N VAL A 129 -11.13 -9.21 2.92
CA VAL A 129 -10.48 -8.89 4.20
C VAL A 129 -8.99 -9.20 4.13
N ASP A 130 -8.60 -10.34 3.55
CA ASP A 130 -7.20 -10.71 3.40
C ASP A 130 -6.40 -9.69 2.58
N ILE A 131 -7.02 -9.09 1.56
CA ILE A 131 -6.40 -8.03 0.74
C ILE A 131 -6.34 -6.72 1.52
N LEU A 132 -7.44 -6.31 2.15
CA LEU A 132 -7.55 -5.05 2.88
C LEU A 132 -6.67 -5.02 4.14
N LEU A 133 -6.36 -6.17 4.72
CA LEU A 133 -5.47 -6.27 5.88
C LEU A 133 -4.03 -5.88 5.60
N ILE A 134 -3.61 -5.94 4.34
CA ILE A 134 -2.26 -5.57 3.90
C ILE A 134 -2.09 -4.05 3.97
N GLU A 135 -3.18 -3.28 3.88
CA GLU A 135 -3.15 -1.82 3.86
C GLU A 135 -3.31 -1.22 5.28
N PRO A 136 -2.23 -0.73 5.90
CA PRO A 136 -2.28 -0.25 7.28
C PRO A 136 -3.09 1.04 7.43
N ASN A 137 -3.13 1.91 6.40
CA ASN A 137 -3.85 3.18 6.51
C ASN A 137 -5.36 2.98 6.55
N LEU A 138 -5.88 2.00 5.80
CA LEU A 138 -7.30 1.66 5.84
C LEU A 138 -7.72 1.16 7.23
N ILE A 139 -6.86 0.40 7.89
CA ILE A 139 -7.08 -0.05 9.28
C ILE A 139 -7.00 1.11 10.26
N ASN A 140 -6.02 2.01 10.10
CA ASN A 140 -5.88 3.16 10.99
C ASN A 140 -7.08 4.13 10.84
N GLU A 141 -7.63 4.23 9.64
CA GLU A 141 -8.77 5.08 9.29
C GLU A 141 -10.10 4.30 9.19
N TRP A 142 -10.22 3.15 9.86
CA TRP A 142 -11.38 2.26 9.74
C TRP A 142 -12.73 2.93 10.04
N VAL A 143 -12.74 3.96 10.88
CA VAL A 143 -13.92 4.78 11.18
C VAL A 143 -14.35 5.59 9.95
N ALA A 144 -13.40 6.20 9.24
CA ALA A 144 -13.67 6.91 8.01
C ALA A 144 -14.15 5.94 6.92
N PHE A 145 -13.50 4.76 6.84
CA PHE A 145 -13.94 3.69 5.95
C PHE A 145 -15.39 3.26 6.19
N CYS A 146 -15.81 3.11 7.45
CA CYS A 146 -17.21 2.86 7.79
C CYS A 146 -18.13 3.98 7.30
N GLY A 147 -17.70 5.24 7.41
CA GLY A 147 -18.42 6.40 6.90
C GLY A 147 -18.61 6.36 5.38
N TRP A 148 -17.58 5.98 4.62
CA TRP A 148 -17.67 5.84 3.16
C TRP A 148 -18.63 4.75 2.72
N LEU A 149 -18.77 3.69 3.54
CA LEU A 149 -19.74 2.62 3.33
C LEU A 149 -21.17 2.97 3.83
N GLY A 150 -21.37 4.15 4.40
CA GLY A 150 -22.67 4.59 4.94
C GLY A 150 -23.06 3.89 6.24
N ILE A 151 -22.10 3.33 6.99
CA ILE A 151 -22.35 2.76 8.31
C ILE A 151 -22.46 3.91 9.34
N PRO A 152 -23.57 4.04 10.08
CA PRO A 152 -23.78 5.15 10.99
C PRO A 152 -22.86 5.06 12.20
N GLU A 153 -22.44 6.21 12.71
CA GLU A 153 -21.52 6.29 13.84
C GLU A 153 -22.05 5.64 15.12
N VAL A 154 -23.38 5.58 15.30
CA VAL A 154 -24.01 4.90 16.46
C VAL A 154 -23.64 3.42 16.56
N GLU A 155 -23.40 2.73 15.44
CA GLU A 155 -22.96 1.34 15.44
C GLU A 155 -21.47 1.21 15.85
N LEU A 156 -20.67 2.23 15.53
CA LEU A 156 -19.23 2.27 15.79
C LEU A 156 -18.93 2.47 17.28
N VAL A 157 -19.85 3.09 18.04
CA VAL A 157 -19.74 3.30 19.49
C VAL A 157 -19.48 1.99 20.23
N GLN A 158 -20.05 0.88 19.76
CA GLN A 158 -19.84 -0.44 20.38
C GLN A 158 -18.54 -1.11 19.95
N TRP A 159 -17.98 -0.77 18.78
CA TRP A 159 -16.81 -1.45 18.21
C TRP A 159 -15.51 -0.75 18.62
N ARG A 160 -15.52 0.59 18.74
CA ARG A 160 -14.35 1.38 19.16
C ARG A 160 -13.72 0.85 20.45
N PRO A 161 -14.46 0.61 21.55
CA PRO A 161 -13.87 0.09 22.78
C PRO A 161 -13.28 -1.30 22.59
N GLN A 162 -13.99 -2.20 21.90
CA GLN A 162 -13.55 -3.59 21.65
C GLN A 162 -12.25 -3.63 20.84
N TYR A 163 -12.12 -2.75 19.84
CA TYR A 163 -10.91 -2.64 19.04
C TYR A 163 -9.76 -2.00 19.82
N MET A 164 -10.01 -0.92 20.57
CA MET A 164 -8.99 -0.22 21.35
C MET A 164 -8.36 -1.07 22.46
N VAL A 165 -9.15 -1.93 23.10
CA VAL A 165 -8.63 -2.86 24.13
C VAL A 165 -8.16 -4.19 23.55
N ALA A 166 -7.99 -4.28 22.22
CA ALA A 166 -7.53 -5.47 21.50
C ALA A 166 -8.38 -6.74 21.71
N ILE A 167 -9.65 -6.60 22.11
CA ILE A 167 -10.63 -7.70 22.15
C ILE A 167 -10.99 -8.13 20.73
N MET A 168 -10.99 -7.18 19.79
CA MET A 168 -11.27 -7.40 18.38
C MET A 168 -9.98 -7.23 17.57
N SER A 169 -9.58 -8.26 16.84
CA SER A 169 -8.46 -8.20 15.91
C SER A 169 -8.78 -7.36 14.67
N LYS A 170 -7.75 -6.95 13.92
CA LYS A 170 -7.91 -6.23 12.65
C LYS A 170 -8.77 -7.01 11.64
N TYR A 171 -8.57 -8.32 11.57
CA TYR A 171 -9.36 -9.21 10.71
C TYR A 171 -10.84 -9.20 11.11
N GLU A 172 -11.12 -9.38 12.40
CA GLU A 172 -12.50 -9.38 12.92
C GLU A 172 -13.19 -8.03 12.69
N LEU A 173 -12.47 -6.93 12.85
CA LEU A 173 -12.98 -5.59 12.59
C LEU A 173 -13.40 -5.43 11.13
N LEU A 174 -12.51 -5.70 10.18
CA LEU A 174 -12.83 -5.59 8.75
C LEU A 174 -13.94 -6.57 8.32
N SER A 175 -13.89 -7.80 8.81
CA SER A 175 -14.92 -8.81 8.54
C SER A 175 -16.28 -8.34 9.05
N LYS A 176 -16.33 -7.73 10.23
CA LYS A 176 -17.54 -7.17 10.81
C LYS A 176 -18.07 -5.96 10.02
N ILE A 177 -17.19 -5.03 9.63
CA ILE A 177 -17.54 -3.87 8.79
C ILE A 177 -18.21 -4.34 7.50
N LEU A 178 -17.55 -5.23 6.76
CA LEU A 178 -18.06 -5.73 5.48
C LEU A 178 -19.33 -6.57 5.65
N SER A 179 -19.44 -7.33 6.75
CA SER A 179 -20.65 -8.09 7.06
C SER A 179 -21.85 -7.18 7.35
N VAL A 180 -21.64 -6.11 8.11
CA VAL A 180 -22.70 -5.15 8.46
C VAL A 180 -23.13 -4.36 7.23
N TRP A 181 -22.17 -3.89 6.43
CA TRP A 181 -22.47 -3.24 5.15
C TRP A 181 -23.23 -4.19 4.21
N GLY A 182 -22.74 -5.43 4.07
CA GLY A 182 -23.39 -6.50 3.30
C GLY A 182 -24.83 -6.78 3.73
N SER A 183 -25.10 -6.78 5.04
CA SER A 183 -26.43 -7.01 5.59
C SER A 183 -27.38 -5.82 5.41
N ARG A 184 -26.87 -4.58 5.46
CA ARG A 184 -27.69 -3.35 5.38
C ARG A 184 -28.09 -3.05 3.95
N GLU A 185 -27.12 -3.08 3.05
CA GLU A 185 -27.31 -2.70 1.65
C GLU A 185 -27.71 -3.90 0.76
N GLY A 186 -27.63 -5.12 1.29
CA GLY A 186 -28.02 -6.35 0.60
C GLY A 186 -27.32 -6.48 -0.76
N GLY A 187 -28.10 -6.59 -1.84
CA GLY A 187 -27.56 -6.67 -3.20
C GLY A 187 -26.81 -5.42 -3.68
N LYS A 188 -26.90 -4.27 -3.00
CA LYS A 188 -26.12 -3.08 -3.35
C LYS A 188 -24.70 -3.13 -2.78
N ALA A 189 -24.46 -3.88 -1.70
CA ALA A 189 -23.12 -4.16 -1.20
C ALA A 189 -22.49 -5.31 -2.00
N ASN A 190 -21.79 -4.95 -3.07
CA ASN A 190 -21.07 -5.87 -3.95
C ASN A 190 -19.64 -5.37 -4.23
N VAL A 191 -18.83 -6.25 -4.82
CA VAL A 191 -17.41 -5.99 -5.07
C VAL A 191 -17.19 -4.77 -5.97
N ALA A 192 -18.03 -4.57 -6.99
CA ALA A 192 -17.91 -3.41 -7.88
C ALA A 192 -18.10 -2.07 -7.12
N ILE A 193 -19.08 -2.01 -6.22
CA ILE A 193 -19.31 -0.81 -5.40
C ILE A 193 -18.18 -0.61 -4.40
N LEU A 194 -17.65 -1.68 -3.81
CA LEU A 194 -16.50 -1.58 -2.91
C LEU A 194 -15.26 -1.02 -3.62
N ILE A 195 -14.94 -1.55 -4.81
CA ILE A 195 -13.83 -1.06 -5.65
C ILE A 195 -14.01 0.43 -5.94
N LYS A 196 -15.23 0.86 -6.28
CA LYS A 196 -15.52 2.28 -6.50
C LYS A 196 -15.25 3.12 -5.25
N VAL A 197 -15.75 2.69 -4.09
CA VAL A 197 -15.51 3.38 -2.81
C VAL A 197 -14.02 3.51 -2.50
N LEU A 198 -13.25 2.44 -2.71
CA LEU A 198 -11.80 2.44 -2.51
C LEU A 198 -11.10 3.40 -3.47
N ASN A 199 -11.47 3.39 -4.75
CA ASN A 199 -10.94 4.30 -5.76
C ASN A 199 -11.21 5.77 -5.44
N ASP A 200 -12.45 6.09 -5.05
CA ASP A 200 -12.86 7.46 -4.68
C ASP A 200 -12.05 8.01 -3.49
N HIS A 201 -11.52 7.12 -2.64
CA HIS A 201 -10.71 7.46 -1.47
C HIS A 201 -9.21 7.12 -1.63
N LYS A 202 -8.73 6.95 -2.86
CA LYS A 202 -7.31 6.74 -3.22
C LYS A 202 -6.68 5.41 -2.78
N PHE A 203 -7.47 4.41 -2.41
CA PHE A 203 -7.01 3.03 -2.17
C PHE A 203 -6.93 2.25 -3.49
N LEU A 204 -6.13 2.77 -4.44
CA LEU A 204 -6.05 2.27 -5.81
C LEU A 204 -5.38 0.89 -5.90
N THR A 205 -4.50 0.58 -4.94
CA THR A 205 -3.80 -0.72 -4.97
C THR A 205 -4.71 -1.84 -4.51
N GLU A 206 -5.47 -1.60 -3.43
CA GLU A 206 -6.39 -2.56 -2.85
C GLU A 206 -7.54 -2.82 -3.80
N SER A 207 -8.06 -1.76 -4.43
CA SER A 207 -9.10 -1.87 -5.44
C SER A 207 -8.65 -2.71 -6.64
N THR A 208 -7.42 -2.51 -7.13
CA THR A 208 -6.83 -3.31 -8.22
C THR A 208 -6.62 -4.76 -7.80
N LYS A 209 -6.07 -5.01 -6.61
CA LYS A 209 -5.88 -6.37 -6.07
C LYS A 209 -7.21 -7.11 -5.93
N ILE A 210 -8.26 -6.43 -5.48
CA ILE A 210 -9.61 -7.00 -5.41
C ILE A 210 -10.13 -7.28 -6.83
N GLU A 211 -10.03 -6.31 -7.73
CA GLU A 211 -10.47 -6.44 -9.11
C GLU A 211 -9.83 -7.66 -9.80
N ASP A 212 -8.51 -7.81 -9.70
CA ASP A 212 -7.78 -8.95 -10.28
C ASP A 212 -8.17 -10.28 -9.63
N LYS A 213 -8.41 -10.29 -8.31
CA LYS A 213 -8.82 -11.50 -7.57
C LYS A 213 -10.16 -12.06 -8.05
N PHE A 214 -11.08 -11.18 -8.47
CA PHE A 214 -12.44 -11.56 -8.87
C PHE A 214 -12.64 -11.57 -10.40
N LYS A 215 -11.70 -11.01 -11.18
CA LYS A 215 -11.61 -11.19 -12.64
C LYS A 215 -11.17 -12.59 -13.04
N LEU A 216 -10.24 -13.19 -12.31
CA LEU A 216 -9.62 -14.50 -12.63
C LEU A 216 -10.46 -15.71 -12.19
N ALA A 217 -11.71 -15.51 -11.78
CA ALA A 217 -12.59 -16.56 -11.26
C ALA A 217 -13.63 -17.07 -12.27
N GLU A 218 -13.59 -16.58 -13.51
CA GLU A 218 -14.21 -17.20 -14.71
C GLU A 218 -13.22 -18.12 -15.42
#